data_AF-A0A382GFZ4-F1
#
_entry.id   AF-A0A382GFZ4-F1
#
_cell.length_a   1.000
_cell.length_b   1.000
_cell.length_c   1.000
_cell.angle_alpha   90.00
_cell.angle_beta   90.00
_cell.angle_gamma   90.00
#
_symmetry.space_group_name_H-M   'P 1'
#
loop_
_entity.id
_entity.type
_entity.pdbx_description
1 polymer ?
#
loop_
_entity_poly.entity_id
_entity_poly.type
_entity_poly.pdbx_seq_one_letter_code
_entity_poly.pdbx_strand_id
1 'polypeptide(L)'
;MAVIRIETVENRTQLREFVRFPLSIYSGESPWVPPVWREEMMRLDRARGPFFEHSDAALFLARDAAGESVGRIAAIRFNRHLEVYDDDVGFF
;
A
#
# COMPACT_ATOMS: atom_id res chain seq x y z
N MET A 1 -23.06 -9.98 -9.42
CA MET A 1 -22.03 -9.50 -8.45
C MET A 1 -20.72 -9.41 -9.19
N ALA A 2 -20.01 -8.29 -9.11
CA ALA A 2 -18.68 -8.18 -9.70
C ALA A 2 -17.71 -9.05 -8.90
N VAL A 3 -16.93 -9.90 -9.57
CA VAL A 3 -15.89 -10.72 -8.94
C VAL A 3 -14.68 -9.82 -8.68
N ILE A 4 -14.26 -9.73 -7.41
CA ILE A 4 -13.04 -9.03 -7.00
C ILE A 4 -12.03 -10.06 -6.54
N ARG A 5 -10.80 -9.98 -7.07
CA ARG A 5 -9.65 -10.77 -6.63
C ARG A 5 -8.70 -9.89 -5.83
N ILE A 6 -8.23 -10.37 -4.68
CA ILE A 6 -7.21 -9.69 -3.88
C ILE A 6 -5.86 -10.32 -4.18
N GLU A 7 -4.87 -9.48 -4.49
CA GLU A 7 -3.50 -9.90 -4.79
C GLU A 7 -2.52 -9.22 -3.84
N THR A 8 -1.56 -9.99 -3.33
CA THR A 8 -0.38 -9.45 -2.65
C THR A 8 0.50 -8.71 -3.65
N VAL A 9 1.08 -7.59 -3.22
CA VAL A 9 2.11 -6.87 -3.97
C VAL A 9 3.45 -7.56 -3.70
N GLU A 10 3.98 -8.23 -4.71
CA GLU A 10 5.18 -9.07 -4.59
C GLU A 10 6.34 -8.56 -5.45
N ASN A 11 6.05 -7.69 -6.42
CA ASN A 11 7.06 -7.16 -7.32
C ASN A 11 6.96 -5.66 -7.53
N ARG A 12 8.01 -5.10 -8.14
CA ARG A 12 8.15 -3.65 -8.37
C ARG A 12 7.06 -3.07 -9.29
N THR A 13 6.51 -3.85 -10.21
CA THR A 13 5.43 -3.42 -11.11
C THR A 13 4.14 -3.25 -10.34
N GLN A 14 3.78 -4.25 -9.52
CA GLN A 14 2.62 -4.17 -8.63
C GLN A 14 2.80 -3.05 -7.59
N LEU A 15 4.02 -2.84 -7.05
CA LEU A 15 4.27 -1.74 -6.12
C LEU A 15 4.04 -0.37 -6.77
N ARG A 16 4.46 -0.20 -8.03
CA ARG A 16 4.20 1.02 -8.80
C ARG A 16 2.70 1.24 -9.02
N GLU A 17 1.96 0.17 -9.30
CA GLU A 17 0.50 0.23 -9.43
C GLU A 17 -0.15 0.63 -8.10
N PHE A 18 0.25 -0.01 -7.00
CA PHE A 18 -0.19 0.30 -5.64
C PHE A 18 0.07 1.76 -5.26
N VAL A 19 1.25 2.30 -5.57
CA VAL A 19 1.61 3.68 -5.27
C VAL A 19 0.81 4.68 -6.11
N ARG A 20 0.52 4.34 -7.36
CA ARG A 20 -0.15 5.25 -8.31
C ARG A 20 -1.66 5.15 -8.33
N PHE A 21 -2.25 4.08 -7.79
CA PHE A 21 -3.70 3.89 -7.72
C PHE A 21 -4.49 5.12 -7.22
N PRO A 22 -4.02 5.94 -6.25
CA PRO A 22 -4.71 7.18 -5.91
C PRO A 22 -5.04 8.10 -7.10
N LEU A 23 -4.24 8.09 -8.18
CA LEU A 23 -4.52 8.84 -9.41
C LEU A 23 -5.77 8.38 -10.16
N SER A 24 -6.23 7.13 -9.96
CA SER A 24 -7.44 6.63 -10.62
C SER A 24 -8.73 6.96 -9.85
N ILE A 25 -8.62 7.36 -8.57
CA ILE A 25 -9.78 7.63 -7.72
C ILE A 25 -9.96 9.12 -7.42
N TYR A 26 -8.88 9.90 -7.37
CA TYR A 26 -8.97 11.34 -7.16
C TYR A 26 -9.18 12.06 -8.50
N SER A 27 -10.29 12.79 -8.60
CA SER A 27 -10.57 13.66 -9.75
C SER A 27 -9.62 14.86 -9.79
N GLY A 28 -9.55 15.53 -10.93
CA GLY A 28 -8.73 16.75 -11.09
C GLY A 28 -9.14 17.92 -10.18
N GLU A 29 -10.36 17.91 -9.65
CA GLU A 29 -10.86 18.90 -8.68
C GLU A 29 -10.59 18.50 -7.22
N SER A 30 -10.04 17.32 -6.99
CA SER A 30 -9.68 16.87 -5.65
C SER A 30 -8.58 17.75 -5.07
N PRO A 31 -8.66 18.15 -3.78
CA PRO A 31 -7.57 18.84 -3.10
C PRO A 31 -6.36 17.91 -2.81
N TRP A 32 -6.42 16.64 -3.23
CA TRP A 32 -5.36 15.68 -3.02
C TRP A 32 -4.13 16.03 -3.86
N VAL A 33 -2.95 16.04 -3.22
CA VAL A 33 -1.67 16.31 -3.86
C VAL A 33 -0.88 15.00 -3.96
N PRO A 34 -0.43 14.60 -5.17
CA PRO A 34 0.36 13.39 -5.31
C PRO A 34 1.72 13.50 -4.59
N PRO A 35 2.19 12.43 -3.96
CA PRO A 35 3.53 12.41 -3.36
C PRO A 35 4.62 12.40 -4.44
N VAL A 36 5.87 12.61 -4.03
CA VAL A 36 7.02 12.34 -4.90
C VAL A 36 7.11 10.83 -5.15
N TRP A 37 6.73 10.39 -6.35
CA TRP A 37 6.56 8.97 -6.66
C TRP A 37 7.77 8.09 -6.35
N ARG A 38 8.97 8.61 -6.61
CA ARG A 38 10.21 7.86 -6.36
C ARG A 38 10.45 7.62 -4.87
N GLU A 39 10.10 8.60 -4.04
CA GLU A 39 10.25 8.50 -2.58
C GLU A 39 9.22 7.53 -2.01
N GLU A 40 7.96 7.64 -2.44
CA GLU A 40 6.91 6.74 -1.98
C GLU A 40 7.19 5.28 -2.40
N MET A 41 7.68 5.08 -3.62
CA MET A 41 8.16 3.77 -4.08
C MET A 41 9.31 3.22 -3.24
N MET A 42 10.24 4.07 -2.80
CA MET A 42 11.38 3.66 -1.96
C MET A 42 10.93 3.34 -0.53
N ARG A 43 10.04 4.18 0.02
CA ARG A 43 9.50 4.03 1.37
C ARG A 43 8.75 2.71 1.54
N LEU A 44 8.02 2.30 0.52
CA LEU A 44 7.23 1.06 0.50
C LEU A 44 7.96 -0.14 -0.12
N ASP A 45 9.21 0.02 -0.57
CA ASP A 45 10.03 -1.10 -1.05
C ASP A 45 10.55 -1.89 0.15
N ARG A 46 10.09 -3.14 0.31
CA ARG A 46 10.46 -4.00 1.45
C ARG A 46 11.97 -4.18 1.62
N ALA A 47 12.74 -4.11 0.53
CA ALA A 47 14.19 -4.30 0.57
C ALA A 47 14.98 -3.01 0.85
N ARG A 48 14.34 -1.84 0.77
CA ARG A 48 15.04 -0.53 0.82
C ARG A 48 14.44 0.46 1.80
N GLY A 49 13.16 0.30 2.16
CA GLY A 49 12.42 1.22 2.99
C GLY A 49 12.84 1.07 4.47
N PRO A 50 13.26 2.16 5.15
CA PRO A 50 13.69 2.09 6.56
C PRO A 50 12.64 1.55 7.52
N PHE A 51 11.34 1.69 7.19
CA PHE A 51 10.25 1.11 7.97
C PHE A 51 10.40 -0.41 8.13
N PHE A 52 10.87 -1.10 7.09
CA PHE A 52 11.00 -2.55 7.07
C PHE A 52 12.25 -3.07 7.81
N GLU A 53 13.13 -2.18 8.28
CA GLU A 53 14.26 -2.57 9.15
C GLU A 53 13.79 -3.02 10.53
N HIS A 54 12.62 -2.53 10.96
CA HIS A 54 12.10 -2.79 12.29
C HIS A 54 10.65 -3.23 12.31
N SER A 55 9.87 -3.03 11.25
CA SER A 55 8.43 -3.33 11.18
C SER A 55 8.10 -4.15 9.93
N ASP A 56 6.85 -4.61 9.84
CA ASP A 56 6.38 -5.35 8.68
C ASP A 56 5.10 -4.73 8.09
N ALA A 57 4.91 -4.88 6.79
CA ALA A 57 3.66 -4.59 6.12
C ALA A 57 3.44 -5.52 4.92
N ALA A 58 2.18 -5.90 4.70
CA ALA A 58 1.71 -6.53 3.47
C ALA A 58 0.85 -5.53 2.70
N LEU A 59 1.13 -5.35 1.41
CA LEU A 59 0.37 -4.46 0.54
C LEU A 59 -0.50 -5.30 -0.38
N PHE A 60 -1.74 -4.85 -0.61
CA PHE A 60 -2.73 -5.56 -1.38
C PHE A 60 -3.35 -4.68 -2.45
N LEU A 61 -3.57 -5.26 -3.62
CA LEU A 61 -4.38 -4.70 -4.70
C LEU A 61 -5.67 -5.48 -4.84
N ALA A 62 -6.78 -4.79 -5.00
CA ALA A 62 -8.05 -5.39 -5.41
C ALA A 62 -8.20 -5.23 -6.92
N ARG A 63 -8.43 -6.34 -7.63
CA ARG A 63 -8.63 -6.38 -9.08
C ARG A 63 -10.04 -6.80 -9.43
N ASP A 64 -10.62 -6.17 -10.44
CA ASP A 64 -11.87 -6.61 -11.03
C ASP A 64 -11.69 -7.80 -11.99
N ALA A 65 -12.78 -8.20 -12.65
CA ALA A 65 -12.76 -9.30 -13.62
C ALA A 65 -11.96 -8.98 -14.90
N ALA A 66 -11.74 -7.70 -15.23
CA ALA A 66 -10.89 -7.26 -16.34
C ALA A 66 -9.40 -7.20 -15.95
N GLY A 67 -9.09 -7.33 -14.65
CA GLY A 67 -7.74 -7.23 -14.11
C GLY A 67 -7.32 -5.81 -13.76
N GLU A 68 -8.23 -4.85 -13.80
CA GLU A 68 -7.97 -3.47 -13.42
C GLU A 68 -7.96 -3.32 -11.90
N SER A 69 -6.99 -2.55 -11.38
CA SER A 69 -6.98 -2.21 -9.97
C SER A 69 -8.15 -1.30 -9.63
N VAL A 70 -8.98 -1.73 -8.68
CA VAL A 70 -10.16 -1.01 -8.18
C VAL A 70 -10.02 -0.65 -6.69
N GLY A 71 -8.93 -1.04 -6.05
CA GLY A 71 -8.66 -0.73 -4.66
C GLY A 71 -7.25 -1.11 -4.25
N ARG A 72 -6.82 -0.53 -3.12
CA ARG A 72 -5.57 -0.90 -2.46
C ARG A 72 -5.69 -0.77 -0.94
N ILE A 73 -4.95 -1.58 -0.20
CA ILE A 73 -4.82 -1.44 1.26
C ILE A 73 -3.46 -1.98 1.73
N ALA A 74 -2.94 -1.44 2.82
CA ALA A 74 -1.81 -2.01 3.53
C ALA A 74 -2.30 -2.66 4.83
N ALA A 75 -1.75 -3.80 5.21
CA ALA A 75 -1.83 -4.31 6.57
C ALA A 75 -0.46 -4.14 7.20
N ILE A 76 -0.39 -3.37 8.28
CA ILE A 76 0.87 -2.88 8.85
C ILE A 76 1.01 -3.40 10.27
N ARG A 77 2.11 -4.10 10.55
CA ARG A 77 2.54 -4.49 11.88
C ARG A 77 3.65 -3.53 12.32
N PHE A 78 3.28 -2.54 13.14
CA PHE A 78 4.22 -1.52 13.60
C PHE A 78 4.91 -1.93 14.89
N ASN A 79 6.05 -2.63 14.78
CA ASN A 79 6.72 -3.22 15.94
C ASN A 79 7.15 -2.18 17.00
N ARG A 80 7.63 -0.99 16.60
CA ARG A 80 8.00 0.05 17.57
C ARG A 80 6.81 0.58 18.38
N HIS A 81 5.60 0.55 17.82
CA HIS A 81 4.39 0.87 18.60
C HIS A 81 4.14 -0.23 19.63
N LEU A 82 4.17 -1.49 19.18
CA LEU A 82 3.96 -2.65 20.05
C LEU A 82 4.99 -2.74 21.17
N GLU A 83 6.25 -2.35 20.93
CA GLU A 83 7.30 -2.26 21.95
C GLU A 83 6.99 -1.25 23.08
N VAL A 84 6.22 -0.20 22.78
CA VAL A 84 5.88 0.86 23.75
C VAL A 84 4.57 0.58 24.47
N TYR A 85 3.58 0.03 23.77
CA TYR A 85 2.19 -0.05 24.26
C TYR A 85 1.70 -1.46 24.58
N ASP A 86 2.32 -2.51 24.02
CA ASP A 86 1.95 -3.93 24.24
C ASP A 86 0.43 -4.20 24.11
N ASP A 87 -0.18 -3.63 23.07
CA ASP A 87 -1.64 -3.57 22.87
C ASP A 87 -2.15 -4.45 21.71
N ASP A 88 -1.27 -5.24 21.09
CA ASP A 88 -1.54 -6.14 19.94
C ASP A 88 -2.27 -5.46 18.75
N VAL A 89 -2.14 -4.15 18.60
CA VAL A 89 -2.84 -3.39 17.56
C VAL A 89 -2.18 -3.55 16.17
N GLY A 90 -3.02 -3.56 15.13
CA GLY A 90 -2.61 -3.49 13.72
C GLY A 90 -3.05 -2.19 13.05
N PHE A 91 -2.30 -1.75 12.03
CA PHE A 91 -2.57 -0.51 11.29
C PHE A 91 -2.90 -0.78 9.82
N PHE A 92 -3.57 0.16 9.15
CA PHE A 92 -3.92 0.10 7.72
C PHE A 92 -3.93 1.47 7.04
#